data_AF-A0A928Z9E0-F1
#
_entry.id   AF-A0A928Z9E0-F1
#
_cell.length_a   1.000
_cell.length_b   1.000
_cell.length_c   1.000
_cell.angle_alpha   90.00
_cell.angle_beta   90.00
_cell.angle_gamma   90.00
#
_symmetry.space_group_name_H-M   'P 1'
#
loop_
_entity.id
_entity.type
_entity.pdbx_description
1 polymer ?
#
loop_
_entity_poly.entity_id
_entity_poly.type
_entity_poly.pdbx_seq_one_letter_code
_entity_poly.pdbx_strand_id
1 'polypeptide(L)'
;MLCTPQPYDDESLASYILRLAEANYYESPHWILRLVSCSANQVLKFALHNSKATKLSQLTGIDDKLLQSKAFRAIRGRYIVSYEVNQKATHLCPKCLKESNYARLLWDVEINRVCHIHRCNLINKCPQCRQTIKWLRPGVAECKCGFDFRDSAVTDATDSQVNFALYRAGCWGNSECMKLAKAAYGEDNPLFCLSFKQFEQLSSFLKFDIGVCLRHQGDLRMSQDVLNKFHTKSNLLSSQELVFDFFQDWQHNINYLFQWHEDNSIGNNSTRHTILTMVFRFVELSSLLPINCFLSRQLEIALKKYLYDYNVIQIEIVYRYSNDCYGEKLDLDRIEDWLPRVGGMLDCPKLTLTRLIWVCQHIKSLHWLKDRSAWQIVLNRPLRKLIEFKFKLVAL
;
A
#
# COMPACT_ATOMS: atom_id res chain seq x y z
N MET A 1 13.14 -13.90 39.67
CA MET A 1 13.86 -13.23 38.55
C MET A 1 13.53 -14.02 37.30
N LEU A 2 13.09 -13.36 36.22
CA LEU A 2 12.80 -14.04 34.95
C LEU A 2 14.11 -14.20 34.17
N CYS A 3 14.32 -15.33 33.49
CA CYS A 3 15.29 -15.45 32.42
C CYS A 3 14.78 -14.64 31.21
N THR A 4 15.51 -13.60 30.81
CA THR A 4 15.04 -12.64 29.81
C THR A 4 15.88 -12.74 28.53
N PRO A 5 15.42 -13.50 27.52
CA PRO A 5 16.15 -13.58 26.25
C PRO A 5 16.17 -12.20 25.57
N GLN A 6 17.20 -11.94 24.77
CA GLN A 6 17.23 -10.73 23.94
C GLN A 6 16.26 -10.90 22.74
N PRO A 7 15.46 -9.87 22.39
CA PRO A 7 14.61 -9.89 21.20
C PRO A 7 15.46 -9.87 19.92
N TYR A 8 15.06 -10.62 18.90
CA TYR A 8 15.68 -10.48 17.57
C TYR A 8 15.18 -9.24 16.82
N ASP A 9 15.93 -8.77 15.83
CA ASP A 9 15.64 -7.53 15.10
C ASP A 9 14.30 -7.56 14.35
N ASP A 10 13.98 -8.67 13.69
CA ASP A 10 12.75 -8.87 12.93
C ASP A 10 11.69 -9.70 13.68
N GLU A 11 11.89 -9.95 14.99
CA GLU A 11 10.97 -10.72 15.82
C GLU A 11 9.67 -9.95 16.14
N SER A 12 8.53 -10.67 16.14
CA SER A 12 7.26 -10.12 16.61
C SER A 12 7.17 -10.15 18.13
N LEU A 13 6.43 -9.20 18.73
CA LEU A 13 6.24 -9.17 20.18
C LEU A 13 5.53 -10.44 20.67
N ALA A 14 4.61 -10.99 19.86
CA ALA A 14 3.95 -12.25 20.18
C ALA A 14 4.97 -13.40 20.27
N SER A 15 5.92 -13.48 19.33
CA SER A 15 7.04 -14.43 19.39
C SER A 15 7.92 -14.19 20.62
N TYR A 16 8.28 -12.93 20.90
CA TYR A 16 9.12 -12.60 22.04
C TYR A 16 8.47 -13.06 23.36
N ILE A 17 7.16 -12.85 23.53
CA ILE A 17 6.42 -13.30 24.72
C ILE A 17 6.39 -14.84 24.82
N LEU A 18 6.27 -15.55 23.70
CA LEU A 18 6.37 -17.02 23.68
C LEU A 18 7.75 -17.48 24.14
N ARG A 19 8.83 -16.91 23.58
CA ARG A 19 10.21 -17.23 24.00
C ARG A 19 10.48 -16.89 25.46
N LEU A 20 9.93 -15.78 25.95
CA LEU A 20 10.05 -15.40 27.36
C LEU A 20 9.33 -16.41 28.25
N ALA A 21 8.18 -16.94 27.83
CA ALA A 21 7.48 -17.99 28.56
C ALA A 21 8.29 -19.30 28.57
N GLU A 22 8.80 -19.73 27.41
CA GLU A 22 9.63 -20.93 27.25
C GLU A 22 10.92 -20.86 28.09
N ALA A 23 11.64 -19.73 28.06
CA ALA A 23 12.86 -19.52 28.82
C ALA A 23 12.66 -19.59 30.36
N ASN A 24 11.41 -19.48 30.80
CA ASN A 24 11.02 -19.55 32.21
C ASN A 24 10.16 -20.78 32.53
N TYR A 25 10.09 -21.76 31.61
CA TYR A 25 9.35 -23.01 31.78
C TYR A 25 7.85 -22.82 32.07
N TYR A 26 7.26 -21.71 31.61
CA TYR A 26 5.82 -21.53 31.66
C TYR A 26 5.15 -22.29 30.54
N GLU A 27 4.18 -23.16 30.88
CA GLU A 27 3.36 -23.92 29.91
C GLU A 27 2.51 -23.02 28.98
N SER A 28 2.38 -21.75 29.31
CA SER A 28 1.55 -20.82 28.57
C SER A 28 2.04 -19.37 28.69
N PRO A 29 2.07 -18.61 27.58
CA PRO A 29 2.37 -17.17 27.62
C PRO A 29 1.36 -16.35 28.45
N HIS A 30 0.20 -16.93 28.81
CA HIS A 30 -0.77 -16.29 29.71
C HIS A 30 -0.18 -15.89 31.06
N TRP A 31 0.83 -16.62 31.56
CA TRP A 31 1.51 -16.26 32.80
C TRP A 31 2.20 -14.91 32.70
N ILE A 32 2.96 -14.68 31.62
CA ILE A 32 3.57 -13.37 31.32
C ILE A 32 2.49 -12.30 31.14
N LEU A 33 1.44 -12.59 30.38
CA LEU A 33 0.35 -11.64 30.15
C LEU A 33 -0.36 -11.19 31.43
N ARG A 34 -0.54 -12.09 32.40
CA ARG A 34 -1.09 -11.76 33.72
C ARG A 34 -0.20 -10.80 34.49
N LEU A 35 1.12 -11.03 34.49
CA LEU A 35 2.08 -10.16 35.16
C LEU A 35 2.04 -8.72 34.63
N VAL A 36 1.82 -8.53 33.32
CA VAL A 36 1.71 -7.20 32.71
C VAL A 36 0.28 -6.65 32.65
N SER A 37 -0.70 -7.37 33.20
CA SER A 37 -2.12 -7.00 33.14
C SER A 37 -2.62 -6.76 31.70
N CYS A 38 -2.22 -7.61 30.76
CA CYS A 38 -2.57 -7.52 29.34
C CYS A 38 -3.42 -8.72 28.92
N SER A 39 -4.48 -8.51 28.13
CA SER A 39 -5.21 -9.63 27.52
C SER A 39 -4.56 -10.06 26.21
N ALA A 40 -4.73 -11.32 25.82
CA ALA A 40 -4.12 -11.84 24.60
C ALA A 40 -4.53 -11.08 23.32
N ASN A 41 -5.75 -10.55 23.29
CA ASN A 41 -6.27 -9.75 22.18
C ASN A 41 -5.63 -8.35 22.08
N GLN A 42 -4.91 -7.92 23.12
CA GLN A 42 -4.25 -6.62 23.19
C GLN A 42 -2.75 -6.68 22.84
N VAL A 43 -2.16 -7.89 22.74
CA VAL A 43 -0.73 -8.09 22.50
C VAL A 43 -0.31 -7.64 21.11
N LEU A 44 -1.13 -7.89 20.09
CA LEU A 44 -0.85 -7.41 18.74
C LEU A 44 -1.14 -5.91 18.56
N LYS A 45 -1.75 -5.28 19.58
CA LYS A 45 -1.95 -3.82 19.71
C LYS A 45 -1.06 -3.23 20.81
N PHE A 46 -0.07 -3.98 21.30
CA PHE A 46 0.67 -3.64 22.51
C PHE A 46 1.40 -2.30 22.41
N ALA A 47 1.80 -1.90 21.20
CA ALA A 47 2.39 -0.59 20.94
C ALA A 47 1.45 0.61 21.19
N LEU A 48 0.16 0.37 21.46
CA LEU A 48 -0.82 1.40 21.81
C LEU A 48 -1.01 1.64 23.31
N HIS A 49 -0.43 0.79 24.14
CA HIS A 49 -0.64 0.83 25.58
C HIS A 49 0.71 1.05 26.27
N ASN A 50 1.16 2.32 26.33
CA ASN A 50 2.43 2.70 26.95
C ASN A 50 2.60 2.07 28.35
N SER A 51 1.55 2.08 29.18
CA SER A 51 1.58 1.48 30.52
C SER A 51 1.86 -0.03 30.53
N LYS A 52 1.48 -0.77 29.49
CA LYS A 52 1.76 -2.21 29.38
C LYS A 52 3.17 -2.47 28.86
N ALA A 53 3.65 -1.65 27.92
CA ALA A 53 5.05 -1.66 27.49
C ALA A 53 5.97 -1.46 28.70
N THR A 54 5.71 -0.41 29.49
CA THR A 54 6.49 -0.11 30.71
C THR A 54 6.49 -1.26 31.70
N LYS A 55 5.35 -1.93 31.92
CA LYS A 55 5.30 -3.13 32.78
C LYS A 55 6.16 -4.26 32.23
N LEU A 56 6.10 -4.54 30.93
CA LEU A 56 6.92 -5.58 30.32
C LEU A 56 8.41 -5.22 30.35
N SER A 57 8.75 -3.94 30.13
CA SER A 57 10.12 -3.43 30.29
C SER A 57 10.63 -3.62 31.70
N GLN A 58 9.85 -3.25 32.73
CA GLN A 58 10.21 -3.47 34.13
C GLN A 58 10.42 -4.95 34.46
N LEU A 59 9.60 -5.84 33.91
CA LEU A 59 9.75 -7.29 34.10
C LEU A 59 10.96 -7.89 33.38
N THR A 60 11.34 -7.33 32.22
CA THR A 60 12.33 -7.94 31.32
C THR A 60 13.70 -7.24 31.32
N GLY A 61 13.76 -6.00 31.80
CA GLY A 61 14.90 -5.11 31.67
C GLY A 61 15.10 -4.53 30.26
N ILE A 62 14.16 -4.75 29.33
CA ILE A 62 14.28 -4.31 27.93
C ILE A 62 13.63 -2.94 27.77
N ASP A 63 14.24 -2.06 26.97
CA ASP A 63 13.71 -0.72 26.67
C ASP A 63 12.28 -0.76 26.08
N ASP A 64 11.44 0.17 26.56
CA ASP A 64 10.05 0.31 26.14
C ASP A 64 9.89 0.54 24.64
N LYS A 65 10.76 1.36 24.03
CA LYS A 65 10.67 1.68 22.60
C LYS A 65 11.05 0.46 21.77
N LEU A 66 12.03 -0.32 22.21
CA LEU A 66 12.38 -1.59 21.57
C LEU A 66 11.20 -2.56 21.62
N LEU A 67 10.59 -2.79 22.78
CA LEU A 67 9.41 -3.67 22.90
C LEU A 67 8.22 -3.19 22.04
N GLN A 68 7.96 -1.88 22.02
CA GLN A 68 6.93 -1.30 21.17
C GLN A 68 7.22 -1.48 19.67
N SER A 69 8.50 -1.46 19.25
CA SER A 69 8.88 -1.65 17.85
C SER A 69 8.61 -3.07 17.34
N LYS A 70 8.56 -4.06 18.24
CA LYS A 70 8.21 -5.46 17.93
C LYS A 70 6.71 -5.69 17.83
N ALA A 71 5.88 -4.72 18.19
CA ALA A 71 4.44 -4.79 18.02
C ALA A 71 3.98 -3.90 16.87
N PHE A 72 2.95 -4.33 16.17
CA PHE A 72 2.32 -3.46 15.18
C PHE A 72 1.62 -2.30 15.87
N ARG A 73 2.09 -1.08 15.58
CA ARG A 73 1.37 0.15 15.91
C ARG A 73 0.12 0.24 15.03
N ALA A 74 -1.03 -0.14 15.58
CA ALA A 74 -2.23 0.55 15.18
C ALA A 74 -2.06 2.04 15.58
N ILE A 75 -2.67 2.98 14.85
CA ILE A 75 -2.70 4.45 15.05
C ILE A 75 -1.60 5.28 14.35
N ARG A 76 -2.05 5.96 13.29
CA ARG A 76 -1.65 7.31 12.80
C ARG A 76 -0.18 7.69 12.98
N GLY A 77 0.72 7.12 12.15
CA GLY A 77 2.05 7.72 12.00
C GLY A 77 3.03 6.94 11.15
N ARG A 78 3.01 5.60 11.19
CA ARG A 78 3.69 4.71 10.23
C ARG A 78 2.82 3.46 10.06
N TYR A 79 2.54 3.15 8.81
CA TYR A 79 1.25 2.64 8.35
C TYR A 79 1.14 1.11 8.42
N ILE A 80 0.26 0.62 9.29
CA ILE A 80 -0.54 -0.59 9.03
C ILE A 80 -1.97 -0.25 9.39
N VAL A 81 -2.89 -0.46 8.44
CA VAL A 81 -4.31 -0.37 8.77
C VAL A 81 -4.67 -1.61 9.57
N SER A 82 -5.33 -1.41 10.70
CA SER A 82 -5.61 -2.44 11.72
C SER A 82 -6.33 -3.70 11.23
N TYR A 83 -6.83 -3.72 9.99
CA TYR A 83 -7.47 -4.88 9.36
C TYR A 83 -6.48 -5.90 8.76
N GLU A 84 -5.21 -5.53 8.51
CA GLU A 84 -4.23 -6.44 7.88
C GLU A 84 -3.44 -7.27 8.88
N VAL A 85 -3.36 -6.83 10.14
CA VAL A 85 -2.75 -7.62 11.22
C VAL A 85 -3.72 -8.72 11.60
N ASN A 86 -3.33 -9.96 11.36
CA ASN A 86 -4.17 -11.09 11.72
C ASN A 86 -4.09 -11.30 13.24
N GLN A 87 -5.06 -10.71 13.95
CA GLN A 87 -5.07 -10.71 15.42
C GLN A 87 -5.28 -12.10 16.03
N LYS A 88 -5.72 -13.08 15.22
CA LYS A 88 -6.12 -14.41 15.67
C LYS A 88 -5.24 -15.52 15.11
N ALA A 89 -4.56 -15.28 14.00
CA ALA A 89 -3.75 -16.27 13.33
C ALA A 89 -2.40 -15.70 12.91
N THR A 90 -1.39 -16.56 12.87
CA THR A 90 -0.04 -16.22 12.45
C THR A 90 0.41 -17.19 11.36
N HIS A 91 1.26 -16.69 10.48
CA HIS A 91 1.95 -17.50 9.48
C HIS A 91 3.29 -17.97 10.06
N LEU A 92 3.74 -19.17 9.72
CA LEU A 92 5.04 -19.68 10.16
C LEU A 92 5.81 -20.29 9.00
N CYS A 93 7.14 -20.13 9.02
CA CYS A 93 8.04 -20.89 8.16
C CYS A 93 8.69 -22.02 8.97
N PRO A 94 8.33 -23.30 8.72
CA PRO A 94 8.95 -24.45 9.38
C PRO A 94 10.48 -24.46 9.28
N LYS A 95 11.03 -24.09 8.11
CA LYS A 95 12.48 -24.02 7.86
C LYS A 95 13.16 -22.96 8.73
N CYS A 96 12.62 -21.73 8.78
CA CYS A 96 13.13 -20.69 9.67
C CYS A 96 13.06 -21.09 11.14
N LEU A 97 11.99 -21.77 11.58
CA LEU A 97 11.86 -22.21 12.96
C LEU A 97 12.89 -23.27 13.36
N LYS A 98 13.37 -24.09 12.41
CA LYS A 98 14.49 -25.02 12.64
C LYS A 98 15.81 -24.29 12.82
N GLU A 99 16.07 -23.27 11.99
CA GLU A 99 17.31 -22.48 12.04
C GLU A 99 17.33 -21.53 13.24
N SER A 100 16.19 -20.93 13.54
CA SER A 100 16.01 -19.88 14.54
C SER A 100 14.61 -19.96 15.12
N ASN A 101 14.48 -20.40 16.37
CA ASN A 101 13.18 -20.65 17.00
C ASN A 101 12.48 -19.36 17.46
N TYR A 102 12.09 -18.50 16.51
CA TYR A 102 11.28 -17.30 16.71
C TYR A 102 10.42 -17.01 15.46
N ALA A 103 9.27 -16.34 15.66
CA ALA A 103 8.40 -15.89 14.59
C ALA A 103 8.63 -14.41 14.25
N ARG A 104 8.64 -14.11 12.96
CA ARG A 104 8.95 -12.78 12.44
C ARG A 104 7.73 -11.87 12.48
N LEU A 105 7.97 -10.58 12.70
CA LEU A 105 6.95 -9.54 12.76
C LEU A 105 6.04 -9.56 11.52
N LEU A 106 6.63 -9.65 10.33
CA LEU A 106 5.88 -9.61 9.07
C LEU A 106 4.90 -10.77 8.89
N TRP A 107 5.10 -11.90 9.57
CA TRP A 107 4.22 -13.07 9.44
C TRP A 107 2.87 -12.90 10.15
N ASP A 108 2.77 -11.92 11.05
CA ASP A 108 1.52 -11.55 11.71
C ASP A 108 0.62 -10.68 10.78
N VAL A 109 1.05 -10.38 9.54
CA VAL A 109 0.26 -9.68 8.52
C VAL A 109 -0.35 -10.67 7.53
N GLU A 110 -1.66 -10.60 7.31
CA GLU A 110 -2.43 -11.60 6.54
C GLU A 110 -1.91 -11.79 5.11
N ILE A 111 -1.53 -10.70 4.45
CA ILE A 111 -1.05 -10.71 3.07
C ILE A 111 0.42 -11.15 2.94
N ASN A 112 1.16 -11.34 4.04
CA ASN A 112 2.53 -11.88 4.01
C ASN A 112 2.47 -13.40 4.18
N ARG A 113 2.37 -14.12 3.05
CA ARG A 113 2.18 -15.59 3.03
C ARG A 113 3.39 -16.37 2.54
N VAL A 114 4.50 -15.70 2.26
CA VAL A 114 5.72 -16.31 1.73
C VAL A 114 6.92 -15.96 2.58
N CYS A 115 7.74 -16.97 2.86
CA CYS A 115 9.07 -16.75 3.41
C CYS A 115 10.02 -16.37 2.28
N HIS A 116 10.54 -15.14 2.27
CA HIS A 116 11.52 -14.72 1.26
C HIS A 116 12.90 -15.38 1.47
N ILE A 117 13.21 -15.86 2.68
CA ILE A 117 14.47 -16.55 3.00
C ILE A 117 14.48 -17.95 2.39
N HIS A 118 13.44 -18.73 2.65
CA HIS A 118 13.33 -20.13 2.21
C HIS A 118 12.50 -20.33 0.93
N ARG A 119 12.02 -19.24 0.34
CA ARG A 119 11.22 -19.20 -0.89
C ARG A 119 10.04 -20.17 -0.89
N CYS A 120 9.35 -20.26 0.24
CA CYS A 120 8.25 -21.21 0.43
C CYS A 120 7.01 -20.52 1.01
N ASN A 121 5.84 -21.11 0.76
CA ASN A 121 4.59 -20.67 1.37
C ASN A 121 4.63 -20.92 2.88
N LEU A 122 4.20 -19.93 3.66
CA LEU A 122 4.08 -20.03 5.10
C LEU A 122 2.84 -20.85 5.46
N ILE A 123 2.96 -21.66 6.51
CA ILE A 123 1.81 -22.41 7.04
C ILE A 123 0.97 -21.50 7.95
N ASN A 124 -0.35 -21.63 7.90
CA ASN A 124 -1.28 -20.95 8.80
C ASN A 124 -2.25 -21.92 9.50
N LYS A 125 -2.12 -23.22 9.24
CA LYS A 125 -2.89 -24.30 9.88
C LYS A 125 -1.92 -25.39 10.33
N CYS A 126 -2.21 -25.99 11.48
CA CYS A 126 -1.50 -27.18 11.93
C CYS A 126 -1.86 -28.37 11.02
N PRO A 127 -0.90 -29.12 10.47
CA PRO A 127 -1.20 -30.28 9.64
C PRO A 127 -1.87 -31.42 10.43
N GLN A 128 -1.58 -31.55 11.73
CA GLN A 128 -2.16 -32.59 12.58
C GLN A 128 -3.60 -32.28 13.00
N CYS A 129 -3.84 -31.15 13.68
CA CYS A 129 -5.18 -30.82 14.21
C CYS A 129 -6.04 -29.98 13.26
N ARG A 130 -5.48 -29.53 12.12
CA ARG A 130 -6.12 -28.69 11.08
C ARG A 130 -6.62 -27.32 11.56
N GLN A 131 -6.41 -26.98 12.83
CA GLN A 131 -6.77 -25.69 13.39
C GLN A 131 -5.83 -24.61 12.88
N THR A 132 -6.38 -23.42 12.67
CA THR A 132 -5.61 -22.22 12.36
C THR A 132 -4.60 -21.94 13.48
N ILE A 133 -3.36 -21.68 13.10
CA ILE A 133 -2.25 -21.42 14.02
C ILE A 133 -2.50 -20.07 14.67
N LYS A 134 -2.71 -20.06 15.99
CA LYS A 134 -2.88 -18.84 16.76
C LYS A 134 -1.54 -18.38 17.33
N TRP A 135 -1.37 -17.08 17.52
CA TRP A 135 -0.20 -16.56 18.22
C TRP A 135 -0.13 -17.11 19.65
N LEU A 136 -1.28 -17.25 20.32
CA LEU A 136 -1.40 -17.74 21.69
C LEU A 136 -1.39 -19.26 21.73
N ARG A 137 -0.20 -19.83 21.93
CA ARG A 137 0.11 -21.26 21.89
C ARG A 137 1.18 -21.61 22.97
N PRO A 138 1.43 -22.90 23.27
CA PRO A 138 2.33 -23.29 24.36
C PRO A 138 3.77 -22.79 24.18
N GLY A 139 4.26 -22.80 22.93
CA GLY A 139 5.61 -22.35 22.58
C GLY A 139 5.69 -21.80 21.15
N VAL A 140 6.85 -21.29 20.75
CA VAL A 140 7.08 -20.69 19.43
C VAL A 140 6.76 -21.69 18.32
N ALA A 141 7.29 -22.91 18.41
CA ALA A 141 7.12 -23.95 17.41
C ALA A 141 5.99 -24.94 17.76
N GLU A 142 5.34 -24.81 18.90
CA GLU A 142 4.43 -25.84 19.40
C GLU A 142 2.95 -25.50 19.19
N CYS A 143 2.19 -26.44 18.63
CA CYS A 143 0.74 -26.37 18.59
C CYS A 143 0.11 -26.81 19.91
N LYS A 144 -1.10 -26.32 20.23
CA LYS A 144 -1.90 -26.82 21.37
C LYS A 144 -2.23 -28.31 21.32
N CYS A 145 -2.10 -28.95 20.16
CA CYS A 145 -2.27 -30.40 20.01
C CYS A 145 -0.98 -31.21 20.20
N GLY A 146 0.14 -30.55 20.54
CA GLY A 146 1.46 -31.17 20.69
C GLY A 146 2.27 -31.29 19.40
N PHE A 147 1.70 -30.96 18.23
CA PHE A 147 2.45 -30.97 16.97
C PHE A 147 3.52 -29.86 16.95
N ASP A 148 4.72 -30.21 16.50
CA ASP A 148 5.82 -29.28 16.28
C ASP A 148 5.79 -28.73 14.84
N PHE A 149 5.58 -27.43 14.69
CA PHE A 149 5.53 -26.75 13.40
C PHE A 149 6.81 -26.85 12.58
N ARG A 150 7.95 -27.16 13.20
CA ARG A 150 9.21 -27.44 12.50
C ARG A 150 9.08 -28.68 11.62
N ASP A 151 8.25 -29.64 11.97
CA ASP A 151 8.07 -30.88 11.22
C ASP A 151 7.03 -30.77 10.10
N SER A 152 6.43 -29.59 9.93
CA SER A 152 5.50 -29.36 8.83
C SER A 152 6.23 -29.32 7.49
N ALA A 153 5.67 -30.00 6.49
CA ALA A 153 6.05 -29.81 5.10
C ALA A 153 5.73 -28.38 4.64
N VAL A 154 6.49 -27.91 3.64
CA VAL A 154 6.28 -26.62 2.97
C VAL A 154 6.15 -26.83 1.47
N THR A 155 5.43 -25.94 0.80
CA THR A 155 5.38 -25.87 -0.67
C THR A 155 6.18 -24.67 -1.13
N ASP A 156 6.86 -24.80 -2.27
CA ASP A 156 7.64 -23.70 -2.84
C ASP A 156 6.71 -22.57 -3.32
N ALA A 157 7.19 -21.34 -3.16
CA ALA A 157 6.53 -20.14 -3.66
C ALA A 157 7.09 -19.79 -5.04
N THR A 158 6.26 -19.19 -5.90
CA THR A 158 6.73 -18.69 -7.19
C THR A 158 7.63 -17.47 -7.02
N ASP A 159 8.42 -17.15 -8.03
CA ASP A 159 9.31 -15.98 -8.00
C ASP A 159 8.54 -14.67 -7.83
N SER A 160 7.36 -14.53 -8.45
CA SER A 160 6.48 -13.36 -8.26
C SER A 160 6.09 -13.20 -6.77
N GLN A 161 5.69 -14.29 -6.11
CA GLN A 161 5.32 -14.25 -4.70
C GLN A 161 6.52 -13.96 -3.77
N VAL A 162 7.69 -14.52 -4.08
CA VAL A 162 8.94 -14.26 -3.35
C VAL A 162 9.34 -12.79 -3.48
N ASN A 163 9.30 -12.24 -4.69
CA ASN A 163 9.65 -10.84 -4.92
C ASN A 163 8.66 -9.88 -4.25
N PHE A 164 7.37 -10.23 -4.21
CA PHE A 164 6.39 -9.46 -3.43
C PHE A 164 6.72 -9.46 -1.94
N ALA A 165 7.09 -10.63 -1.38
CA ALA A 165 7.53 -10.73 0.01
C ALA A 165 8.82 -9.93 0.30
N LEU A 166 9.79 -9.94 -0.63
CA LEU A 166 11.02 -9.14 -0.55
C LEU A 166 10.71 -7.64 -0.57
N TYR A 167 9.90 -7.18 -1.51
CA TYR A 167 9.49 -5.78 -1.61
C TYR A 167 8.87 -5.29 -0.31
N ARG A 168 7.95 -6.08 0.26
CA ARG A 168 7.30 -5.75 1.53
C ARG A 168 8.30 -5.70 2.67
N ALA A 169 9.16 -6.70 2.81
CA ALA A 169 10.23 -6.66 3.82
C ALA A 169 11.11 -5.41 3.68
N GLY A 170 11.40 -5.01 2.44
CA GLY A 170 12.07 -3.76 2.10
C GLY A 170 11.32 -2.50 2.55
N CYS A 171 10.01 -2.42 2.30
CA CYS A 171 9.17 -1.31 2.78
C CYS A 171 9.15 -1.21 4.32
N TRP A 172 9.40 -2.33 5.02
CA TRP A 172 9.53 -2.39 6.48
C TRP A 172 10.96 -2.15 7.00
N GLY A 173 11.90 -1.77 6.13
CA GLY A 173 13.25 -1.35 6.52
C GLY A 173 14.34 -2.39 6.31
N ASN A 174 14.04 -3.57 5.75
CA ASN A 174 15.07 -4.52 5.35
C ASN A 174 15.71 -4.09 4.02
N SER A 175 16.80 -3.31 4.10
CA SER A 175 17.48 -2.75 2.93
C SER A 175 17.97 -3.81 1.97
N GLU A 176 18.39 -4.98 2.45
CA GLU A 176 18.85 -6.08 1.61
C GLU A 176 17.72 -6.70 0.81
N CYS A 177 16.56 -6.92 1.44
CA CYS A 177 15.36 -7.36 0.72
C CYS A 177 14.92 -6.36 -0.35
N MET A 178 15.03 -5.06 -0.06
CA MET A 178 14.73 -4.02 -1.06
C MET A 178 15.70 -4.06 -2.24
N LYS A 179 17.00 -4.30 -2.01
CA LYS A 179 17.98 -4.45 -3.10
C LYS A 179 17.65 -5.66 -3.98
N LEU A 180 17.31 -6.80 -3.37
CA LEU A 180 16.93 -8.00 -4.11
C LEU A 180 15.66 -7.79 -4.95
N ALA A 181 14.65 -7.12 -4.39
CA ALA A 181 13.43 -6.78 -5.13
C ALA A 181 13.72 -5.84 -6.32
N LYS A 182 14.59 -4.84 -6.13
CA LYS A 182 15.03 -3.93 -7.21
C LYS A 182 15.82 -4.65 -8.30
N ALA A 183 16.70 -5.58 -7.93
CA ALA A 183 17.48 -6.37 -8.88
C ALA A 183 16.56 -7.24 -9.76
N ALA A 184 15.42 -7.69 -9.24
CA ALA A 184 14.47 -8.50 -10.00
C ALA A 184 13.64 -7.70 -11.02
N TYR A 185 13.28 -6.44 -10.72
CA TYR A 185 12.31 -5.67 -11.52
C TYR A 185 12.83 -4.33 -12.08
N GLY A 186 14.13 -4.05 -11.94
CA GLY A 186 14.75 -2.80 -12.40
C GLY A 186 14.62 -1.66 -11.40
N GLU A 187 15.71 -0.92 -11.18
CA GLU A 187 15.72 0.20 -10.23
C GLU A 187 14.81 1.37 -10.66
N ASP A 188 14.50 1.46 -11.95
CA ASP A 188 13.63 2.45 -12.57
C ASP A 188 12.13 2.15 -12.35
N ASN A 189 11.80 0.98 -11.78
CA ASN A 189 10.42 0.62 -11.50
C ASN A 189 9.77 1.65 -10.54
N PRO A 190 8.63 2.25 -10.93
CA PRO A 190 7.96 3.29 -10.16
C PRO A 190 7.59 2.88 -8.74
N LEU A 191 7.37 1.58 -8.49
CA LEU A 191 7.06 1.06 -7.16
C LEU A 191 8.14 1.42 -6.12
N PHE A 192 9.41 1.42 -6.52
CA PHE A 192 10.52 1.66 -5.60
C PHE A 192 10.68 3.13 -5.20
N CYS A 193 9.95 4.03 -5.85
CA CYS A 193 9.85 5.44 -5.48
C CYS A 193 8.72 5.70 -4.47
N LEU A 194 7.87 4.70 -4.18
CA LEU A 194 6.70 4.87 -3.33
C LEU A 194 7.02 4.57 -1.87
N SER A 195 6.51 5.43 -0.99
CA SER A 195 6.32 5.00 0.41
C SER A 195 5.26 3.90 0.47
N PHE A 196 5.30 3.08 1.53
CA PHE A 196 4.30 2.06 1.77
C PHE A 196 2.86 2.61 1.72
N LYS A 197 2.63 3.80 2.28
CA LYS A 197 1.32 4.49 2.21
C LYS A 197 0.89 4.77 0.78
N GLN A 198 1.79 5.31 -0.04
CA GLN A 198 1.48 5.62 -1.43
C GLN A 198 1.17 4.36 -2.21
N PHE A 199 1.91 3.27 -1.97
CA PHE A 199 1.63 1.98 -2.57
C PHE A 199 0.25 1.42 -2.17
N GLU A 200 -0.16 1.56 -0.91
CA GLU A 200 -1.51 1.16 -0.45
C GLU A 200 -2.62 1.97 -1.12
N GLN A 201 -2.44 3.28 -1.24
CA GLN A 201 -3.39 4.17 -1.91
C GLN A 201 -3.48 3.85 -3.41
N LEU A 202 -2.33 3.68 -4.05
CA LEU A 202 -2.22 3.28 -5.46
C LEU A 202 -2.88 1.93 -5.69
N SER A 203 -2.66 0.97 -4.80
CA SER A 203 -3.25 -0.37 -4.91
C SER A 203 -4.77 -0.32 -4.81
N SER A 204 -5.30 0.54 -3.93
CA SER A 204 -6.74 0.74 -3.77
C SER A 204 -7.38 1.40 -5.01
N PHE A 205 -6.63 2.26 -5.69
CA PHE A 205 -7.06 2.93 -6.93
C PHE A 205 -7.02 1.97 -8.13
N LEU A 206 -5.84 1.40 -8.44
CA LEU A 206 -5.63 0.62 -9.65
C LEU A 206 -6.32 -0.75 -9.65
N LYS A 207 -6.59 -1.35 -8.49
CA LYS A 207 -7.21 -2.69 -8.43
C LYS A 207 -8.52 -2.79 -9.23
N PHE A 208 -9.29 -1.70 -9.26
CA PHE A 208 -10.57 -1.69 -9.95
C PHE A 208 -10.34 -1.73 -11.46
N ASP A 209 -9.46 -0.87 -11.97
CA ASP A 209 -9.17 -0.76 -13.40
C ASP A 209 -8.49 -1.99 -13.95
N ILE A 210 -7.47 -2.49 -13.25
CA ILE A 210 -6.83 -3.77 -13.57
C ILE A 210 -7.89 -4.87 -13.60
N GLY A 211 -8.74 -4.94 -12.56
CA GLY A 211 -9.77 -5.96 -12.48
C GLY A 211 -10.84 -5.85 -13.58
N VAL A 212 -11.23 -4.65 -13.98
CA VAL A 212 -12.16 -4.47 -15.11
C VAL A 212 -11.47 -4.93 -16.40
N CYS A 213 -10.26 -4.44 -16.67
CA CYS A 213 -9.48 -4.80 -17.86
C CYS A 213 -9.33 -6.33 -18.01
N LEU A 214 -8.90 -7.02 -16.95
CA LEU A 214 -8.75 -8.49 -16.94
C LEU A 214 -10.08 -9.23 -17.15
N ARG A 215 -11.20 -8.73 -16.60
CA ARG A 215 -12.54 -9.35 -16.82
C ARG A 215 -12.99 -9.26 -18.28
N HIS A 216 -12.52 -8.26 -19.01
CA HIS A 216 -12.75 -8.09 -20.44
C HIS A 216 -11.64 -8.71 -21.30
N GLN A 217 -10.84 -9.62 -20.75
CA GLN A 217 -9.73 -10.29 -21.45
C GLN A 217 -8.70 -9.31 -22.02
N GLY A 218 -8.47 -8.19 -21.33
CA GLY A 218 -7.41 -7.26 -21.68
C GLY A 218 -6.01 -7.88 -21.56
N ASP A 219 -5.11 -7.48 -22.45
CA ASP A 219 -3.74 -7.96 -22.58
C ASP A 219 -2.78 -7.28 -21.58
N LEU A 220 -3.09 -7.43 -20.29
CA LEU A 220 -2.15 -7.07 -19.22
C LEU A 220 -1.15 -8.21 -19.03
N ARG A 221 0.14 -7.88 -19.10
CA ARG A 221 1.26 -8.80 -18.86
C ARG A 221 1.46 -8.98 -17.37
N MET A 222 0.88 -10.06 -16.87
CA MET A 222 0.87 -10.42 -15.45
C MET A 222 1.30 -11.87 -15.29
N SER A 223 1.78 -12.24 -14.10
CA SER A 223 2.20 -13.61 -13.83
C SER A 223 1.00 -14.58 -13.82
N GLN A 224 1.24 -15.81 -14.28
CA GLN A 224 0.18 -16.82 -14.39
C GLN A 224 -0.45 -17.16 -13.03
N ASP A 225 0.33 -17.10 -11.94
CA ASP A 225 -0.17 -17.31 -10.58
C ASP A 225 -1.21 -16.25 -10.18
N VAL A 226 -0.93 -14.97 -10.46
CA VAL A 226 -1.84 -13.86 -10.17
C VAL A 226 -3.09 -13.93 -11.07
N LEU A 227 -2.91 -14.20 -12.36
CA LEU A 227 -4.03 -14.40 -13.28
C LEU A 227 -4.93 -15.57 -12.86
N ASN A 228 -4.34 -16.70 -12.49
CA ASN A 228 -5.09 -17.86 -12.01
C ASN A 228 -5.88 -17.53 -10.74
N LYS A 229 -5.27 -16.87 -9.76
CA LYS A 229 -5.96 -16.43 -8.54
C LYS A 229 -7.09 -15.43 -8.85
N PHE A 230 -6.89 -14.53 -9.82
CA PHE A 230 -7.89 -13.57 -10.24
C PHE A 230 -9.10 -14.25 -10.89
N HIS A 231 -8.88 -15.12 -11.88
CA HIS A 231 -9.95 -15.82 -12.61
C HIS A 231 -10.73 -16.78 -11.72
N THR A 232 -10.05 -17.44 -10.77
CA THR A 232 -10.70 -18.32 -9.78
C THR A 232 -11.37 -17.56 -8.63
N LYS A 233 -11.33 -16.22 -8.63
CA LYS A 233 -11.83 -15.35 -7.55
C LYS A 233 -11.29 -15.78 -6.18
N SER A 234 -10.01 -16.12 -6.14
CA SER A 234 -9.36 -16.59 -4.94
C SER A 234 -9.36 -15.50 -3.86
N ASN A 235 -9.85 -15.83 -2.67
CA ASN A 235 -9.74 -14.98 -1.49
C ASN A 235 -8.29 -14.73 -1.06
N LEU A 236 -7.33 -15.40 -1.71
CA LEU A 236 -5.92 -15.22 -1.43
C LEU A 236 -5.31 -14.06 -2.21
N LEU A 237 -5.89 -13.61 -3.32
CA LEU A 237 -5.35 -12.48 -4.08
C LEU A 237 -5.67 -11.16 -3.40
N SER A 238 -4.64 -10.49 -2.89
CA SER A 238 -4.79 -9.15 -2.35
C SER A 238 -4.75 -8.08 -3.45
N SER A 239 -5.29 -6.89 -3.15
CA SER A 239 -5.18 -5.74 -4.08
C SER A 239 -3.71 -5.34 -4.28
N GLN A 240 -2.90 -5.46 -3.23
CA GLN A 240 -1.49 -5.17 -3.26
C GLN A 240 -0.70 -6.18 -4.11
N GLU A 241 -1.03 -7.48 -4.02
CA GLU A 241 -0.39 -8.51 -4.85
C GLU A 241 -0.73 -8.30 -6.34
N LEU A 242 -2.00 -8.02 -6.65
CA LEU A 242 -2.44 -7.71 -8.00
C LEU A 242 -1.70 -6.49 -8.58
N VAL A 243 -1.61 -5.41 -7.80
CA VAL A 243 -0.99 -4.16 -8.27
C VAL A 243 0.52 -4.31 -8.31
N PHE A 244 1.15 -5.00 -7.37
CA PHE A 244 2.58 -5.30 -7.43
C PHE A 244 2.94 -6.07 -8.71
N ASP A 245 2.14 -7.08 -9.06
CA ASP A 245 2.36 -7.89 -10.26
C ASP A 245 2.14 -7.10 -11.55
N PHE A 246 1.15 -6.18 -11.56
CA PHE A 246 0.93 -5.25 -12.67
C PHE A 246 2.17 -4.37 -12.94
N PHE A 247 2.94 -4.04 -11.91
CA PHE A 247 4.14 -3.23 -12.06
C PHE A 247 5.37 -4.04 -12.50
N GLN A 248 5.28 -5.36 -12.71
CA GLN A 248 6.41 -6.15 -13.24
C GLN A 248 6.76 -5.75 -14.68
N ASP A 249 5.75 -5.56 -15.54
CA ASP A 249 5.88 -4.97 -16.88
C ASP A 249 5.09 -3.66 -16.94
N TRP A 250 5.46 -2.72 -16.06
CA TRP A 250 4.66 -1.52 -15.81
C TRP A 250 4.53 -0.63 -17.06
N GLN A 251 5.56 -0.56 -17.92
CA GLN A 251 5.51 0.26 -19.13
C GLN A 251 4.44 -0.26 -20.10
N HIS A 252 4.43 -1.57 -20.38
CA HIS A 252 3.38 -2.17 -21.21
C HIS A 252 2.02 -2.00 -20.54
N ASN A 253 1.92 -2.40 -19.27
CA ASN A 253 0.65 -2.50 -18.57
C ASN A 253 -0.05 -1.14 -18.39
N ILE A 254 0.68 -0.06 -18.09
CA ILE A 254 0.10 1.28 -17.97
C ILE A 254 -0.36 1.81 -19.33
N ASN A 255 0.47 1.68 -20.36
CA ASN A 255 0.11 2.11 -21.71
C ASN A 255 -1.12 1.35 -22.23
N TYR A 256 -1.13 0.03 -22.04
CA TYR A 256 -2.25 -0.82 -22.42
C TYR A 256 -3.53 -0.45 -21.65
N LEU A 257 -3.43 -0.24 -20.33
CA LEU A 257 -4.59 0.11 -19.51
C LEU A 257 -5.24 1.42 -19.97
N PHE A 258 -4.43 2.42 -20.34
CA PHE A 258 -4.96 3.68 -20.87
C PHE A 258 -5.57 3.51 -22.26
N GLN A 259 -4.90 2.82 -23.18
CA GLN A 259 -5.47 2.52 -24.50
C GLN A 259 -6.80 1.76 -24.36
N TRP A 260 -6.83 0.74 -23.51
CA TRP A 260 -8.03 -0.05 -23.23
C TRP A 260 -9.18 0.83 -22.71
N HIS A 261 -8.90 1.78 -21.82
CA HIS A 261 -9.92 2.72 -21.36
C HIS A 261 -10.41 3.64 -22.48
N GLU A 262 -9.55 4.12 -23.37
CA GLU A 262 -9.97 4.92 -24.52
C GLU A 262 -10.90 4.13 -25.43
N ASP A 263 -10.47 2.94 -25.84
CA ASP A 263 -11.23 2.07 -26.75
C ASP A 263 -12.60 1.69 -26.17
N ASN A 264 -12.66 1.39 -24.88
CA ASN A 264 -13.89 0.95 -24.21
C ASN A 264 -14.78 2.11 -23.72
N SER A 265 -14.27 3.34 -23.70
CA SER A 265 -15.07 4.53 -23.37
C SER A 265 -15.83 5.10 -24.59
N ILE A 266 -15.40 4.77 -25.81
CA ILE A 266 -16.00 5.27 -27.07
C ILE A 266 -17.41 4.65 -27.32
N GLY A 267 -17.76 3.57 -26.61
CA GLY A 267 -19.03 2.84 -26.81
C GLY A 267 -20.26 3.38 -26.09
N ASN A 268 -20.15 4.27 -25.09
CA ASN A 268 -21.29 4.78 -24.32
C ASN A 268 -21.05 6.21 -23.82
N ASN A 269 -21.76 7.18 -24.41
CA ASN A 269 -21.70 8.63 -24.19
C ASN A 269 -20.58 9.39 -24.94
N SER A 270 -20.93 10.61 -25.40
CA SER A 270 -20.11 11.53 -26.21
C SER A 270 -18.60 11.49 -25.92
N THR A 271 -17.76 11.66 -26.97
CA THR A 271 -16.28 11.86 -26.94
C THR A 271 -15.78 12.66 -25.72
N ARG A 272 -16.59 13.63 -25.29
CA ARG A 272 -16.38 14.49 -24.14
C ARG A 272 -16.35 13.80 -22.77
N HIS A 273 -17.19 12.79 -22.53
CA HIS A 273 -17.20 12.01 -21.29
C HIS A 273 -15.93 11.16 -21.19
N THR A 274 -15.53 10.55 -22.30
CA THR A 274 -14.28 9.79 -22.45
C THR A 274 -13.05 10.63 -22.11
N ILE A 275 -12.95 11.84 -22.65
CA ILE A 275 -11.85 12.78 -22.33
C ILE A 275 -11.77 13.05 -20.83
N LEU A 276 -12.90 13.36 -20.18
CA LEU A 276 -12.92 13.69 -18.76
C LEU A 276 -12.57 12.51 -17.86
N THR A 277 -13.10 11.33 -18.16
CA THR A 277 -12.79 10.12 -17.40
C THR A 277 -11.30 9.80 -17.49
N MET A 278 -10.70 9.90 -18.68
CA MET A 278 -9.27 9.66 -18.86
C MET A 278 -8.42 10.72 -18.16
N VAL A 279 -8.72 12.01 -18.33
CA VAL A 279 -8.02 13.10 -17.63
C VAL A 279 -8.09 12.88 -16.11
N PHE A 280 -9.27 12.52 -15.57
CA PHE A 280 -9.42 12.20 -14.15
C PHE A 280 -8.51 11.06 -13.72
N ARG A 281 -8.43 9.97 -14.50
CA ARG A 281 -7.56 8.83 -14.21
C ARG A 281 -6.08 9.20 -14.20
N PHE A 282 -5.60 9.93 -15.21
CA PHE A 282 -4.21 10.41 -15.28
C PHE A 282 -3.86 11.30 -14.07
N VAL A 283 -4.77 12.22 -13.75
CA VAL A 283 -4.60 13.20 -12.68
C VAL A 283 -4.60 12.54 -11.31
N GLU A 284 -5.54 11.65 -11.05
CA GLU A 284 -5.63 10.92 -9.79
C GLU A 284 -4.44 9.95 -9.61
N LEU A 285 -4.03 9.25 -10.67
CA LEU A 285 -2.85 8.40 -10.62
C LEU A 285 -1.58 9.21 -10.33
N SER A 286 -1.39 10.34 -11.02
CA SER A 286 -0.23 11.22 -10.81
C SER A 286 -0.21 11.85 -9.42
N SER A 287 -1.38 12.16 -8.83
CA SER A 287 -1.46 12.74 -7.48
C SER A 287 -0.95 11.78 -6.39
N LEU A 288 -1.06 10.47 -6.62
CA LEU A 288 -0.56 9.42 -5.71
C LEU A 288 0.95 9.20 -5.81
N LEU A 289 1.60 9.71 -6.86
CA LEU A 289 3.02 9.51 -7.14
C LEU A 289 3.88 10.69 -6.66
N PRO A 290 5.15 10.43 -6.27
CA PRO A 290 6.13 11.50 -6.11
C PRO A 290 6.31 12.27 -7.42
N ILE A 291 6.39 13.61 -7.33
CA ILE A 291 6.58 14.52 -8.48
C ILE A 291 7.73 14.06 -9.38
N ASN A 292 8.83 13.67 -8.76
CA ASN A 292 10.07 13.35 -9.44
C ASN A 292 10.18 11.86 -9.83
N CYS A 293 9.13 11.05 -9.61
CA CYS A 293 9.13 9.66 -10.05
C CYS A 293 8.97 9.60 -11.57
N PHE A 294 9.68 8.68 -12.20
CA PHE A 294 9.65 8.48 -13.66
C PHE A 294 8.23 8.32 -14.20
N LEU A 295 7.38 7.54 -13.52
CA LEU A 295 5.98 7.39 -13.92
C LEU A 295 5.19 8.69 -13.85
N SER A 296 5.40 9.55 -12.84
CA SER A 296 4.69 10.83 -12.78
C SER A 296 5.00 11.69 -14.00
N ARG A 297 6.28 11.71 -14.42
CA ARG A 297 6.70 12.41 -15.64
C ARG A 297 6.09 11.81 -16.90
N GLN A 298 6.03 10.48 -17.00
CA GLN A 298 5.39 9.79 -18.14
C GLN A 298 3.89 10.09 -18.19
N LEU A 299 3.20 10.13 -17.05
CA LEU A 299 1.78 10.49 -16.99
C LEU A 299 1.53 11.94 -17.40
N GLU A 300 2.43 12.86 -17.07
CA GLU A 300 2.33 14.25 -17.54
C GLU A 300 2.50 14.37 -19.06
N ILE A 301 3.47 13.66 -19.63
CA ILE A 301 3.69 13.63 -21.08
C ILE A 301 2.48 12.99 -21.78
N ALA A 302 2.00 11.85 -21.27
CA ALA A 302 0.83 11.16 -21.80
C ALA A 302 -0.44 12.02 -21.71
N LEU A 303 -0.66 12.70 -20.58
CA LEU A 303 -1.79 13.62 -20.42
C LEU A 303 -1.71 14.77 -21.42
N LYS A 304 -0.53 15.40 -21.60
CA LYS A 304 -0.37 16.47 -22.60
C LYS A 304 -0.70 15.95 -24.00
N LYS A 305 -0.11 14.83 -24.40
CA LYS A 305 -0.38 14.20 -25.70
C LYS A 305 -1.87 13.92 -25.88
N TYR A 306 -2.51 13.31 -24.90
CA TYR A 306 -3.94 13.02 -24.90
C TYR A 306 -4.78 14.29 -25.07
N LEU A 307 -4.44 15.38 -24.38
CA LEU A 307 -5.12 16.66 -24.55
C LEU A 307 -4.99 17.20 -26.00
N TYR A 308 -3.81 17.08 -26.62
CA TYR A 308 -3.61 17.46 -28.03
C TYR A 308 -4.40 16.58 -29.01
N ASP A 309 -4.40 15.27 -28.81
CA ASP A 309 -5.12 14.31 -29.67
C ASP A 309 -6.62 14.64 -29.72
N TYR A 310 -7.15 15.27 -28.67
CA TYR A 310 -8.53 15.76 -28.57
C TYR A 310 -8.69 17.27 -28.81
N ASN A 311 -7.73 17.93 -29.45
CA ASN A 311 -7.72 19.36 -29.81
C ASN A 311 -7.87 20.32 -28.62
N VAL A 312 -7.43 19.91 -27.43
CA VAL A 312 -7.30 20.80 -26.28
C VAL A 312 -5.92 21.42 -26.35
N ILE A 313 -5.84 22.69 -26.78
CA ILE A 313 -4.59 23.46 -26.92
C ILE A 313 -4.45 24.58 -25.87
N GLN A 314 -5.52 24.87 -25.13
CA GLN A 314 -5.58 25.93 -24.12
C GLN A 314 -6.35 25.51 -22.87
N ILE A 315 -5.85 25.97 -21.72
CA ILE A 315 -6.43 25.80 -20.39
C ILE A 315 -6.75 27.19 -19.83
N GLU A 316 -8.01 27.50 -19.56
CA GLU A 316 -8.43 28.74 -18.90
C GLU A 316 -8.47 28.49 -17.38
N ILE A 317 -7.67 29.21 -16.58
CA ILE A 317 -7.74 29.15 -15.11
C ILE A 317 -8.55 30.35 -14.65
N VAL A 318 -9.64 30.08 -13.94
CA VAL A 318 -10.50 31.09 -13.30
C VAL A 318 -10.25 31.05 -11.80
N TYR A 319 -10.05 32.18 -11.14
CA TYR A 319 -9.89 32.24 -9.70
C TYR A 319 -10.53 33.49 -9.09
N ARG A 320 -11.00 33.37 -7.85
CA ARG A 320 -11.55 34.50 -7.09
C ARG A 320 -10.53 35.08 -6.13
N TYR A 321 -10.47 36.39 -6.01
CA TYR A 321 -9.70 37.05 -4.95
C TYR A 321 -10.46 38.30 -4.51
N SER A 322 -10.68 38.45 -3.19
CA SER A 322 -11.35 39.62 -2.58
C SER A 322 -12.60 40.12 -3.33
N ASN A 323 -13.54 39.21 -3.62
CA ASN A 323 -14.80 39.41 -4.38
C ASN A 323 -14.69 39.54 -5.91
N ASP A 324 -13.49 39.70 -6.47
CA ASP A 324 -13.30 39.75 -7.93
C ASP A 324 -13.03 38.37 -8.53
N CYS A 325 -13.46 38.17 -9.78
CA CYS A 325 -13.17 36.97 -10.57
C CYS A 325 -12.13 37.28 -11.64
N TYR A 326 -11.04 36.54 -11.63
CA TYR A 326 -9.96 36.61 -12.60
C TYR A 326 -10.00 35.36 -13.48
N GLY A 327 -9.63 35.50 -14.76
CA GLY A 327 -9.60 34.40 -15.72
C GLY A 327 -8.39 34.55 -16.63
N GLU A 328 -7.59 33.50 -16.74
CA GLU A 328 -6.32 33.52 -17.44
C GLU A 328 -6.23 32.33 -18.39
N LYS A 329 -6.04 32.58 -19.68
CA LYS A 329 -5.91 31.53 -20.69
C LYS A 329 -4.45 31.18 -20.87
N LEU A 330 -4.14 29.90 -20.67
CA LEU A 330 -2.81 29.33 -20.76
C LEU A 330 -2.72 28.42 -21.97
N ASP A 331 -1.77 28.69 -22.86
CA ASP A 331 -1.43 27.77 -23.94
C ASP A 331 -0.73 26.54 -23.36
N LEU A 332 -1.15 25.34 -23.78
CA LEU A 332 -0.57 24.08 -23.30
C LEU A 332 0.92 23.96 -23.61
N ASP A 333 1.37 24.49 -24.75
CA ASP A 333 2.78 24.55 -25.16
C ASP A 333 3.64 25.38 -24.20
N ARG A 334 3.03 26.36 -23.53
CA ARG A 334 3.71 27.32 -22.64
C ARG A 334 3.38 27.09 -21.18
N ILE A 335 2.73 25.98 -20.84
CA ILE A 335 2.25 25.75 -19.48
C ILE A 335 3.41 25.62 -18.49
N GLU A 336 4.57 25.13 -18.94
CA GLU A 336 5.77 25.00 -18.10
C GLU A 336 6.35 26.35 -17.68
N ASP A 337 6.20 27.41 -18.50
CA ASP A 337 6.60 28.77 -18.14
C ASP A 337 5.70 29.35 -17.02
N TRP A 338 4.47 28.86 -16.95
CA TRP A 338 3.42 29.36 -16.06
C TRP A 338 3.34 28.64 -14.73
N LEU A 339 3.59 27.33 -14.71
CA LEU A 339 3.49 26.49 -13.53
C LEU A 339 4.29 27.03 -12.33
N PRO A 340 5.51 27.59 -12.48
CA PRO A 340 6.24 28.21 -11.36
C PRO A 340 5.52 29.43 -10.76
N ARG A 341 4.89 30.27 -11.59
CA ARG A 341 4.15 31.46 -11.13
C ARG A 341 2.91 31.06 -10.35
N VAL A 342 2.10 30.18 -10.92
CA VAL A 342 0.89 29.64 -10.26
C VAL A 342 1.28 28.85 -9.00
N GLY A 343 2.37 28.11 -9.06
CA GLY A 343 2.96 27.42 -7.92
C GLY A 343 3.31 28.37 -6.78
N GLY A 344 3.93 29.51 -7.08
CA GLY A 344 4.19 30.56 -6.08
C GLY A 344 2.93 31.12 -5.43
N MET A 345 1.84 31.29 -6.18
CA MET A 345 0.55 31.76 -5.65
C MET A 345 -0.13 30.73 -4.74
N LEU A 346 0.10 29.44 -4.99
CA LEU A 346 -0.50 28.31 -4.25
C LEU A 346 0.43 27.75 -3.15
N ASP A 347 1.57 28.40 -2.89
CA ASP A 347 2.63 27.88 -1.99
C ASP A 347 3.07 26.44 -2.35
N CYS A 348 3.11 26.16 -3.65
CA CYS A 348 3.46 24.87 -4.24
C CYS A 348 4.56 25.08 -5.30
N PRO A 349 5.84 25.19 -4.91
CA PRO A 349 6.92 25.57 -5.82
C PRO A 349 7.25 24.53 -6.90
N LYS A 350 6.74 23.30 -6.76
CA LYS A 350 6.89 22.20 -7.74
C LYS A 350 5.53 21.79 -8.30
N LEU A 351 4.75 22.76 -8.74
CA LEU A 351 3.45 22.52 -9.34
C LEU A 351 3.62 21.90 -10.73
N THR A 352 2.85 20.85 -11.01
CA THR A 352 2.81 20.21 -12.32
C THR A 352 1.41 20.29 -12.92
N LEU A 353 1.27 20.00 -14.21
CA LEU A 353 -0.02 20.09 -14.90
C LEU A 353 -1.06 19.15 -14.29
N THR A 354 -0.70 17.89 -14.04
CA THR A 354 -1.59 16.91 -13.39
C THR A 354 -2.02 17.39 -12.01
N ARG A 355 -1.10 17.93 -11.21
CA ARG A 355 -1.40 18.45 -9.87
C ARG A 355 -2.25 19.71 -9.88
N LEU A 356 -2.00 20.61 -10.83
CA LEU A 356 -2.82 21.79 -11.02
C LEU A 356 -4.27 21.40 -11.37
N ILE A 357 -4.46 20.46 -12.29
CA ILE A 357 -5.79 19.92 -12.63
C ILE A 357 -6.41 19.24 -11.41
N TRP A 358 -5.64 18.44 -10.66
CA TRP A 358 -6.10 17.75 -9.44
C TRP A 358 -6.62 18.75 -8.40
N VAL A 359 -5.85 19.78 -8.09
CA VAL A 359 -6.20 20.84 -7.13
C VAL A 359 -7.51 21.49 -7.56
N CYS A 360 -7.64 21.88 -8.83
CA CYS A 360 -8.83 22.56 -9.32
C CYS A 360 -10.08 21.67 -9.38
N GLN A 361 -9.93 20.35 -9.51
CA GLN A 361 -11.05 19.41 -9.36
C GLN A 361 -11.55 19.32 -7.91
N HIS A 362 -10.64 19.43 -6.94
CA HIS A 362 -10.95 19.22 -5.52
C HIS A 362 -11.27 20.51 -4.74
N ILE A 363 -10.97 21.69 -5.26
CA ILE A 363 -11.24 22.98 -4.59
C ILE A 363 -12.73 23.19 -4.24
N LYS A 364 -13.69 22.59 -4.97
CA LYS A 364 -15.12 22.64 -4.58
C LYS A 364 -15.44 21.89 -3.27
N SER A 365 -14.55 21.01 -2.81
CA SER A 365 -14.72 20.18 -1.59
C SER A 365 -13.94 20.68 -0.37
N LEU A 366 -13.04 21.66 -0.52
CA LEU A 366 -12.23 22.22 0.57
C LEU A 366 -13.01 23.35 1.29
N HIS A 367 -13.87 22.98 2.23
CA HIS A 367 -14.70 23.93 3.02
C HIS A 367 -13.94 24.89 3.96
N TRP A 368 -12.60 24.84 3.99
CA TRP A 368 -11.76 25.71 4.83
C TRP A 368 -11.20 26.94 4.10
N LEU A 369 -11.42 27.07 2.79
CA LEU A 369 -11.18 28.30 2.02
C LEU A 369 -12.41 29.22 2.00
N LYS A 370 -13.13 29.31 3.13
CA LYS A 370 -14.34 30.15 3.22
C LYS A 370 -14.07 31.66 3.18
N ASP A 371 -12.83 32.08 3.42
CA ASP A 371 -12.43 33.50 3.38
C ASP A 371 -11.24 33.81 2.45
N ARG A 372 -10.73 32.84 1.67
CA ARG A 372 -9.70 33.09 0.66
C ARG A 372 -9.93 32.19 -0.57
N SER A 373 -10.14 32.85 -1.72
CA SER A 373 -9.96 32.37 -3.10
C SER A 373 -10.48 30.96 -3.52
N ALA A 374 -11.50 30.95 -4.38
CA ALA A 374 -11.95 29.76 -5.12
C ALA A 374 -11.34 29.72 -6.53
N TRP A 375 -10.68 28.63 -6.92
CA TRP A 375 -10.07 28.42 -8.25
C TRP A 375 -10.84 27.35 -9.04
N GLN A 376 -10.92 27.51 -10.36
CA GLN A 376 -11.68 26.68 -11.29
C GLN A 376 -10.97 26.67 -12.65
N ILE A 377 -10.57 25.51 -13.16
CA ILE A 377 -9.99 25.39 -14.51
C ILE A 377 -11.11 25.14 -15.53
N VAL A 378 -11.01 25.71 -16.71
CA VAL A 378 -11.93 25.66 -17.85
C VAL A 378 -11.11 25.28 -19.09
N LEU A 379 -11.20 24.03 -19.54
CA LEU A 379 -10.50 23.59 -20.76
C LEU A 379 -11.28 24.08 -22.01
N ASN A 380 -10.58 24.54 -23.06
CA ASN A 380 -11.24 25.11 -24.24
C ASN A 380 -12.05 24.07 -25.08
N ARG A 381 -12.84 24.57 -26.04
CA ARG A 381 -14.07 24.02 -26.68
C ARG A 381 -13.97 22.64 -27.38
N PRO A 382 -13.90 21.54 -26.61
CA PRO A 382 -15.12 20.76 -26.36
C PRO A 382 -15.44 20.57 -24.87
N LEU A 383 -14.60 21.05 -23.95
CA LEU A 383 -14.73 20.81 -22.51
C LEU A 383 -15.39 21.95 -21.73
N ARG A 384 -15.54 23.13 -22.37
CA ARG A 384 -16.02 24.39 -21.77
C ARG A 384 -17.37 24.34 -21.06
N LYS A 385 -18.23 23.36 -21.37
CA LYS A 385 -19.55 23.19 -20.73
C LYS A 385 -19.57 22.21 -19.54
N LEU A 386 -18.46 21.58 -19.12
CA LEU A 386 -18.51 20.42 -18.19
C LEU A 386 -17.92 20.64 -16.80
N ILE A 387 -17.16 21.71 -16.57
CA ILE A 387 -16.61 22.01 -15.22
C ILE A 387 -17.63 22.77 -14.34
N GLU A 388 -18.88 22.85 -14.79
CA GLU A 388 -20.05 23.27 -14.01
C GLU A 388 -20.76 22.11 -13.27
N PHE A 389 -20.31 20.85 -13.39
CA PHE A 389 -20.98 19.77 -12.67
C PHE A 389 -20.77 19.86 -11.14
N LYS A 390 -21.91 19.98 -10.44
CA LYS A 390 -22.09 19.79 -8.99
C LYS A 390 -21.82 18.32 -8.65
N PHE A 391 -20.83 18.05 -7.81
CA PHE A 391 -20.81 16.83 -7.00
C PHE A 391 -21.05 17.21 -5.53
N LYS A 392 -22.17 16.70 -4.99
CA LYS A 392 -22.48 16.62 -3.56
C LYS A 392 -21.84 15.33 -3.02
N LEU A 393 -21.05 15.44 -1.94
CA LEU A 393 -20.51 14.36 -1.08
C LEU A 393 -19.49 13.42 -1.77
N VAL A 394 -18.39 13.00 -1.16
CA VAL A 394 -18.23 12.40 0.18
C VAL A 394 -16.86 12.80 0.78
N ALA A 395 -16.85 13.00 2.10
CA ALA A 395 -15.69 13.35 2.92
C ALA A 395 -14.61 12.26 2.93
N LEU A 396 -13.34 12.68 2.92
CA LEU A 396 -12.20 11.96 3.50
C LEU A 396 -11.23 12.96 4.13
#